data_AF-A0AAD5XAH2-F1
#
_entry.id   AF-A0AAD5XAH2-F1
#
_cell.length_a   1.000
_cell.length_b   1.000
_cell.length_c   1.000
_cell.angle_alpha   90.00
_cell.angle_beta   90.00
_cell.angle_gamma   90.00
#
_symmetry.space_group_name_H-M   'P 1'
#
loop_
_entity.id
_entity.type
_entity.pdbx_description
1 polymer ?
#
loop_
_entity_poly.entity_id
_entity_poly.type
_entity_poly.pdbx_seq_one_letter_code
_entity_poly.pdbx_strand_id
1 'polypeptide(L)'
;MTRSLTYFPAGRVSDYAVDTPATPTDPAQDDSEPFACKLITLPAPEPSPGSLVPLPAKKLAVFFRPDMGKFWAVNNICPHQGGSFAKGSLIDIEDFGIKWGVAVVCPLHSWSFHADNGECDRSRFVLDTHDVRVLSADGTTVEQKAGVIFSPDMSVEVSIEPKNKDVPGPRRDFGGVPLE
;
A
#
# COMPACT_ATOMS: atom_id res chain seq x y z
N MET A 1 -4.38 -23.90 -2.99
CA MET A 1 -5.81 -23.51 -3.06
C MET A 1 -5.90 -22.04 -2.67
N THR A 2 -5.88 -21.15 -3.67
CA THR A 2 -6.00 -19.70 -3.44
C THR A 2 -7.43 -19.42 -3.01
N ARG A 3 -7.67 -19.23 -1.71
CA ARG A 3 -8.98 -18.78 -1.23
C ARG A 3 -9.14 -17.31 -1.65
N SER A 4 -9.74 -17.07 -2.83
CA SER A 4 -10.28 -15.74 -3.12
C SER A 4 -11.58 -15.60 -2.32
N LEU A 5 -11.47 -15.15 -1.07
CA LEU A 5 -12.62 -14.50 -0.45
C LEU A 5 -12.68 -13.09 -1.04
N THR A 6 -13.61 -12.88 -1.97
CA THR A 6 -13.98 -11.54 -2.43
C THR A 6 -14.68 -10.84 -1.27
N TYR A 7 -13.95 -9.95 -0.60
CA TYR A 7 -14.49 -8.98 0.34
C TYR A 7 -13.98 -7.60 -0.08
N PHE A 8 -14.89 -6.70 -0.44
CA PHE A 8 -14.58 -5.32 -0.85
C PHE A 8 -15.26 -4.33 0.07
N PRO A 9 -14.48 -3.37 0.59
CA PRO A 9 -14.72 -2.00 0.19
C PRO A 9 -13.52 -1.52 -0.65
N ALA A 10 -13.43 -2.05 -1.87
CA ALA A 10 -12.63 -1.48 -2.95
C ALA A 10 -13.10 -0.03 -3.18
N GLY A 11 -12.21 0.94 -3.05
CA GLY A 11 -12.51 2.30 -3.48
C GLY A 11 -12.78 2.32 -4.98
N ARG A 12 -13.68 3.20 -5.43
CA ARG A 12 -13.72 3.56 -6.85
C ARG A 12 -12.40 4.23 -7.20
N VAL A 13 -11.96 4.13 -8.44
CA VAL A 13 -10.77 4.87 -8.90
C VAL A 13 -10.87 6.36 -8.56
N SER A 14 -12.08 6.95 -8.64
CA SER A 14 -12.33 8.35 -8.26
C SER A 14 -11.92 8.68 -6.83
N ASP A 15 -11.93 7.71 -5.93
CA ASP A 15 -11.52 7.90 -4.54
C ASP A 15 -9.99 8.04 -4.38
N TYR A 16 -9.25 7.69 -5.43
CA TYR A 16 -7.81 7.84 -5.55
C TYR A 16 -7.44 8.97 -6.53
N ALA A 17 -8.42 9.76 -6.97
CA ALA A 17 -8.13 10.97 -7.74
C ALA A 17 -7.26 11.87 -6.85
N VAL A 18 -6.06 12.17 -7.33
CA VAL A 18 -5.21 13.18 -6.71
C VAL A 18 -5.91 14.51 -6.97
N ASP A 19 -6.73 14.98 -6.03
CA ASP A 19 -6.92 16.42 -5.91
C ASP A 19 -5.51 16.96 -5.66
N THR A 20 -4.96 17.68 -6.63
CA THR A 20 -3.65 18.34 -6.61
C THR A 20 -3.22 18.65 -5.17
N PRO A 21 -2.08 18.15 -4.67
CA PRO A 21 -1.79 18.13 -3.25
C PRO A 21 -1.89 19.54 -2.65
N ALA A 22 -2.55 19.63 -1.51
CA ALA A 22 -2.49 20.80 -0.65
C ALA A 22 -1.02 21.15 -0.40
N THR A 23 -0.73 22.43 -0.63
CA THR A 23 0.54 23.13 -0.47
C THR A 23 1.47 22.56 0.63
N PRO A 24 2.77 22.32 0.35
CA PRO A 24 3.73 21.95 1.38
C PRO A 24 4.15 23.20 2.17
N THR A 25 4.03 23.17 3.50
CA THR A 25 4.58 24.19 4.40
C THR A 25 6.00 23.87 4.89
N ASP A 26 6.72 22.97 4.24
CA ASP A 26 8.12 22.67 4.57
C ASP A 26 9.01 22.72 3.32
N PRO A 27 9.95 23.69 3.20
CA PRO A 27 10.75 23.91 1.98
C PRO A 27 11.87 22.88 1.73
N ALA A 28 11.89 21.74 2.44
CA ALA A 28 12.96 20.74 2.35
C ALA A 28 12.56 19.38 1.72
N GLN A 29 11.35 19.23 1.16
CA GLN A 29 10.96 18.00 0.44
C GLN A 29 10.12 18.33 -0.81
N ASP A 30 10.73 18.31 -1.99
CA ASP A 30 9.98 18.34 -3.26
C ASP A 30 10.63 17.46 -4.34
N ASP A 31 10.92 16.22 -3.96
CA ASP A 31 11.21 15.12 -4.92
C ASP A 31 10.11 14.03 -4.85
N SER A 32 9.04 14.23 -4.07
CA SER A 32 7.96 13.26 -3.98
C SER A 32 6.98 13.46 -5.13
N GLU A 33 7.08 12.58 -6.12
CA GLU A 33 6.18 12.51 -7.27
C GLU A 33 4.70 12.41 -6.82
N PRO A 34 3.75 13.06 -7.51
CA PRO A 34 2.37 13.13 -7.06
C PRO A 34 1.75 11.73 -6.97
N PHE A 35 1.18 11.41 -5.80
CA PHE A 35 0.47 10.17 -5.55
C PHE A 35 -0.81 10.44 -4.76
N ALA A 36 -1.77 9.53 -4.86
CA ALA A 36 -2.90 9.44 -3.93
C ALA A 36 -2.71 8.25 -3.00
N CYS A 37 -3.20 8.36 -1.76
CA CYS A 37 -3.20 7.26 -0.81
C CYS A 37 -4.56 7.16 -0.12
N LYS A 38 -5.09 5.94 0.00
CA LYS A 38 -6.30 5.63 0.76
C LYS A 38 -6.03 4.51 1.75
N LEU A 39 -6.56 4.67 2.96
CA LEU A 39 -6.60 3.60 3.95
C LEU A 39 -7.79 2.69 3.70
N ILE A 40 -7.53 1.39 3.69
CA ILE A 40 -8.58 0.37 3.71
C ILE A 40 -8.40 -0.51 4.94
N THR A 41 -9.53 -0.97 5.50
CA THR A 41 -9.54 -1.88 6.65
C THR A 41 -9.83 -3.29 6.13
N LEU A 42 -8.93 -4.23 6.39
CA LEU A 42 -9.17 -5.64 6.15
C LEU A 42 -10.19 -6.18 7.15
N PRO A 43 -10.99 -7.20 6.77
CA PRO A 43 -11.79 -7.95 7.74
C PRO A 43 -10.94 -8.36 8.93
N ALA A 44 -11.49 -8.19 10.14
CA ALA A 44 -10.88 -8.79 11.31
C ALA A 44 -10.82 -10.32 11.11
N PRO A 45 -9.69 -10.97 11.37
CA PRO A 45 -9.63 -12.42 11.31
C PRO A 45 -10.55 -13.01 12.38
N GLU A 46 -11.19 -14.13 12.04
CA GLU A 46 -12.00 -14.88 12.99
C GLU A 46 -11.17 -15.22 14.24
N PRO A 47 -11.74 -15.08 15.45
CA PRO A 47 -11.02 -15.42 16.66
C PRO A 47 -10.62 -16.90 16.63
N SER A 48 -9.40 -17.20 17.08
CA SER A 48 -8.99 -18.59 17.28
C SER A 48 -9.92 -19.28 18.28
N PRO A 49 -10.23 -20.58 18.12
CA PRO A 49 -11.03 -21.31 19.10
C PRO A 49 -10.52 -21.11 20.53
N GLY A 50 -11.37 -20.59 21.41
CA GLY A 50 -11.04 -20.29 22.81
C GLY A 50 -10.56 -18.86 23.11
N SER A 51 -10.41 -18.00 22.10
CA SER A 51 -10.21 -16.55 22.32
C SER A 51 -11.55 -15.82 22.35
N LEU A 52 -11.83 -15.11 23.45
CA LEU A 52 -12.97 -14.18 23.57
C LEU A 52 -12.61 -12.76 23.12
N VAL A 53 -11.35 -12.51 22.78
CA VAL A 53 -10.86 -11.18 22.38
C VAL A 53 -10.78 -11.12 20.85
N PRO A 54 -11.53 -10.22 20.19
CA PRO A 54 -11.41 -9.99 18.76
C PRO A 54 -10.00 -9.50 18.42
N LEU A 55 -9.41 -10.04 17.36
CA LEU A 55 -8.16 -9.51 16.84
C LEU A 55 -8.42 -8.16 16.17
N PRO A 56 -7.55 -7.16 16.39
CA PRO A 56 -7.68 -5.87 15.75
C PRO A 56 -7.64 -6.00 14.21
N ALA A 57 -8.49 -5.24 13.54
CA ALA A 57 -8.54 -5.21 12.09
C ALA A 57 -7.26 -4.57 11.52
N LYS A 58 -6.63 -5.24 10.57
CA LYS A 58 -5.45 -4.72 9.89
C LYS A 58 -5.86 -3.62 8.92
N LYS A 59 -5.02 -2.60 8.77
CA LYS A 59 -5.21 -1.51 7.80
C LYS A 59 -4.13 -1.57 6.73
N LEU A 60 -4.52 -1.41 5.48
CA LEU A 60 -3.60 -1.28 4.35
C LEU A 60 -3.60 0.17 3.86
N ALA A 61 -2.41 0.67 3.51
CA ALA A 61 -2.25 1.88 2.73
C ALA A 61 -2.20 1.50 1.25
N VAL A 62 -3.17 1.98 0.49
CA VAL A 62 -3.27 1.76 -0.96
C VAL A 62 -2.87 3.05 -1.66
N PHE A 63 -1.77 2.98 -2.39
CA PHE A 63 -1.20 4.08 -3.15
C PHE A 63 -1.58 3.97 -4.62
N PHE A 64 -1.79 5.12 -5.25
CA PHE A 64 -1.93 5.25 -6.70
C PHE A 64 -0.94 6.30 -7.20
N ARG A 65 -0.18 5.95 -8.24
CA ARG A 65 0.75 6.87 -8.91
C ARG A 65 0.29 7.11 -10.35
N PRO A 66 -0.27 8.28 -10.69
CA PRO A 66 -0.92 8.52 -11.98
C PRO A 66 0.00 8.45 -13.20
N ASP A 67 1.24 8.93 -13.08
CA ASP A 67 2.26 8.89 -14.14
C ASP A 67 2.59 7.44 -14.56
N MET A 68 2.61 6.51 -13.60
CA MET A 68 2.82 5.09 -13.83
C MET A 68 1.52 4.32 -14.14
N GLY A 69 0.35 4.92 -13.87
CA GLY A 69 -0.94 4.26 -13.99
C GLY A 69 -1.01 2.97 -13.17
N LYS A 70 -0.42 2.94 -11.97
CA LYS A 70 -0.26 1.73 -11.16
C LYS A 70 -0.62 1.97 -9.70
N PHE A 71 -1.19 0.93 -9.09
CA PHE A 71 -1.52 0.89 -7.68
C PHE A 71 -0.56 -0.04 -6.92
N TRP A 72 -0.31 0.30 -5.65
CA TRP A 72 0.37 -0.57 -4.69
C TRP A 72 -0.40 -0.60 -3.39
N ALA A 73 -0.42 -1.75 -2.72
CA ALA A 73 -1.02 -1.88 -1.40
C ALA A 73 0.00 -2.47 -0.43
N VAL A 74 0.19 -1.82 0.69
CA VAL A 74 1.10 -2.26 1.75
C VAL A 74 0.39 -2.24 3.09
N ASN A 75 0.89 -3.01 4.05
CA ASN A 75 0.45 -2.85 5.43
C ASN A 75 0.72 -1.40 5.87
N ASN A 76 -0.28 -0.74 6.46
CA ASN A 76 -0.16 0.66 6.84
C ASN A 76 0.87 0.87 7.97
N ILE A 77 1.20 -0.17 8.73
CA ILE A 77 2.05 -0.05 9.90
C ILE A 77 3.49 -0.45 9.57
N CYS A 78 4.44 0.46 9.78
CA CYS A 78 5.86 0.23 9.56
C CYS A 78 6.40 -0.84 10.51
N PRO A 79 7.08 -1.89 9.98
CA PRO A 79 7.58 -3.00 10.80
C PRO A 79 8.74 -2.63 11.74
N HIS A 80 9.32 -1.44 11.58
CA HIS A 80 10.36 -0.95 12.47
C HIS A 80 9.77 -0.50 13.83
N GLN A 81 8.99 0.59 13.82
CA GLN A 81 8.45 1.24 15.01
C GLN A 81 7.03 1.80 14.80
N GLY A 82 6.23 1.18 13.93
CA GLY A 82 4.79 1.43 13.90
C GLY A 82 4.33 2.70 13.18
N GLY A 83 5.24 3.43 12.51
CA GLY A 83 4.89 4.59 11.70
C GLY A 83 3.84 4.28 10.61
N SER A 84 2.93 5.22 10.36
CA SER A 84 1.79 5.03 9.44
C SER A 84 2.16 5.41 8.00
N PHE A 85 2.20 4.45 7.07
CA PHE A 85 2.51 4.71 5.65
C PHE A 85 1.48 5.57 4.93
N ALA A 86 0.23 5.62 5.39
CA ALA A 86 -0.75 6.58 4.87
C ALA A 86 -0.37 8.06 5.07
N LYS A 87 0.63 8.35 5.91
CA LYS A 87 1.25 9.68 6.07
C LYS A 87 2.65 9.75 5.44
N GLY A 88 3.08 8.68 4.77
CA GLY A 88 4.38 8.57 4.10
C GLY A 88 4.33 9.10 2.68
N SER A 89 5.38 8.81 1.91
CA SER A 89 5.48 9.19 0.50
C SER A 89 5.85 8.01 -0.39
N LEU A 90 5.64 8.15 -1.70
CA LEU A 90 6.24 7.30 -2.71
C LEU A 90 7.45 7.99 -3.33
N ILE A 91 8.51 7.22 -3.58
CA ILE A 91 9.70 7.67 -4.31
C ILE A 91 10.08 6.66 -5.38
N ASP A 92 10.78 7.12 -6.42
CA ASP A 92 11.44 6.23 -7.36
C ASP A 92 12.64 5.54 -6.69
N ILE A 93 12.79 4.25 -6.95
CA ILE A 93 14.04 3.54 -6.70
C ILE A 93 14.86 3.73 -7.97
N GLU A 94 15.83 4.61 -7.94
CA GLU A 94 16.66 4.91 -9.09
C GLU A 94 18.15 4.92 -8.74
N ASP A 95 18.96 4.60 -9.75
CA ASP A 95 20.42 4.76 -9.71
C ASP A 95 20.90 5.21 -11.09
N PHE A 96 21.68 6.30 -11.13
CA PHE A 96 22.15 6.95 -12.37
C PHE A 96 21.06 7.22 -13.43
N GLY A 97 19.86 7.62 -12.99
CA GLY A 97 18.73 7.93 -13.87
C GLY A 97 18.01 6.70 -14.45
N ILE A 98 18.38 5.50 -14.01
CA ILE A 98 17.66 4.26 -14.32
C ILE A 98 16.69 3.97 -13.18
N LYS A 99 15.39 3.90 -13.49
CA LYS A 99 14.33 3.54 -12.54
C LYS A 99 14.20 2.02 -12.43
N TRP A 100 14.44 1.49 -11.23
CA TRP A 100 14.35 0.07 -10.88
C TRP A 100 13.02 -0.31 -10.24
N GLY A 101 12.29 0.66 -9.68
CA GLY A 101 11.03 0.41 -9.02
C GLY A 101 10.51 1.63 -8.26
N VAL A 102 9.61 1.37 -7.32
CA VAL A 102 9.02 2.38 -6.44
C VAL A 102 9.18 1.92 -5.01
N ALA A 103 9.51 2.85 -4.10
CA ALA A 103 9.53 2.60 -2.68
C ALA A 103 8.48 3.44 -1.94
N VAL A 104 7.95 2.88 -0.86
CA VAL A 104 7.13 3.61 0.12
C VAL A 104 8.04 4.04 1.27
N VAL A 105 8.03 5.34 1.58
CA VAL A 105 8.86 5.93 2.63
C VAL A 105 8.06 6.07 3.92
N CYS A 106 8.58 5.51 5.00
CA CYS A 106 8.00 5.65 6.32
C CYS A 106 8.20 7.08 6.84
N PRO A 107 7.14 7.79 7.25
CA PRO A 107 7.25 9.19 7.68
C PRO A 107 7.95 9.38 9.03
N LEU A 108 8.13 8.30 9.81
CA LEU A 108 8.70 8.40 11.15
C LEU A 108 10.24 8.45 11.14
N HIS A 109 10.88 7.64 10.29
CA HIS A 109 12.35 7.49 10.26
C HIS A 109 12.94 7.58 8.85
N SER A 110 12.11 7.87 7.84
CA SER A 110 12.51 7.96 6.43
C SER A 110 13.18 6.69 5.89
N TRP A 111 12.80 5.52 6.41
CA TRP A 111 13.19 4.24 5.83
C TRP A 111 12.30 3.93 4.65
N SER A 112 12.89 3.41 3.58
CA SER A 112 12.17 3.10 2.35
C SER A 112 11.98 1.59 2.20
N PHE A 113 10.81 1.21 1.75
CA PHE A 113 10.44 -0.18 1.52
C PHE A 113 9.99 -0.33 0.08
N HIS A 114 10.62 -1.23 -0.66
CA HIS A 114 10.27 -1.46 -2.05
C HIS A 114 8.80 -1.90 -2.15
N ALA A 115 7.99 -1.18 -2.94
CA ALA A 115 6.54 -1.29 -2.93
C ALA A 115 6.02 -2.63 -3.47
N ASP A 116 6.78 -3.28 -4.37
CA ASP A 116 6.44 -4.61 -4.87
C ASP A 116 6.84 -5.76 -3.91
N ASN A 117 8.06 -5.80 -3.38
CA ASN A 117 8.55 -6.97 -2.61
C ASN A 117 8.70 -6.73 -1.09
N GLY A 118 8.55 -5.49 -0.62
CA GLY A 118 8.60 -5.11 0.79
C GLY A 118 9.99 -5.01 1.42
N GLU A 119 11.06 -5.17 0.64
CA GLU A 119 12.43 -5.10 1.14
C GLU A 119 12.77 -3.70 1.64
N CYS A 120 13.43 -3.62 2.80
CA CYS A 120 13.87 -2.37 3.39
C CYS A 120 15.28 -2.01 2.93
N ASP A 121 15.51 -0.74 2.61
CA ASP A 121 16.81 -0.19 2.25
C ASP A 121 17.85 -0.22 3.39
N ARG A 122 17.41 -0.11 4.65
CA ARG A 122 18.31 0.05 5.82
C ARG A 122 18.37 -1.16 6.77
N SER A 123 17.53 -2.17 6.56
CA SER A 123 17.38 -3.25 7.54
C SER A 123 16.87 -4.55 6.93
N ARG A 124 16.78 -5.60 7.74
CA ARG A 124 16.15 -6.86 7.34
C ARG A 124 14.63 -6.88 7.55
N PHE A 125 14.03 -5.80 8.05
CA PHE A 125 12.57 -5.75 8.17
C PHE A 125 11.92 -5.85 6.79
N VAL A 126 10.82 -6.59 6.73
CA VAL A 126 10.03 -6.75 5.50
C VAL A 126 8.65 -6.16 5.74
N LEU A 127 8.24 -5.26 4.82
CA LEU A 127 6.90 -4.71 4.77
C LEU A 127 5.98 -5.67 4.02
N ASP A 128 4.84 -6.02 4.59
CA ASP A 128 3.83 -6.81 3.87
C ASP A 128 3.29 -6.02 2.68
N THR A 129 3.39 -6.59 1.47
CA THR A 129 2.82 -6.04 0.24
C THR A 129 1.69 -6.93 -0.23
N HIS A 130 0.65 -6.34 -0.83
CA HIS A 130 -0.56 -7.04 -1.25
C HIS A 130 -0.75 -6.93 -2.76
N ASP A 131 -1.41 -7.92 -3.36
CA ASP A 131 -1.80 -7.85 -4.77
C ASP A 131 -2.91 -6.82 -4.93
N VAL A 132 -2.82 -6.01 -5.99
CA VAL A 132 -3.85 -5.03 -6.36
C VAL A 132 -4.33 -5.35 -7.77
N ARG A 133 -5.66 -5.41 -7.95
CA ARG A 133 -6.30 -5.54 -9.26
C ARG A 133 -7.25 -4.39 -9.48
N VAL A 134 -7.29 -3.89 -10.71
CA VAL A 134 -8.30 -2.91 -11.12
C VAL A 134 -9.27 -3.64 -12.02
N LEU A 135 -10.57 -3.54 -11.74
CA LEU A 135 -11.62 -4.13 -12.57
C LEU A 135 -12.44 -3.03 -13.24
N SER A 136 -12.80 -3.23 -14.50
CA SER A 136 -13.83 -2.44 -15.18
C SER A 136 -15.22 -2.76 -14.65
N ALA A 137 -16.21 -1.96 -15.02
CA ALA A 137 -17.60 -2.13 -14.58
C ALA A 137 -18.19 -3.51 -14.93
N ASP A 138 -17.68 -4.18 -15.96
CA ASP A 138 -18.07 -5.54 -16.36
C ASP A 138 -17.28 -6.66 -15.65
N GLY A 139 -16.38 -6.30 -14.72
CA GLY A 139 -15.54 -7.24 -13.96
C GLY A 139 -14.27 -7.69 -14.69
N THR A 140 -13.96 -7.15 -15.87
CA THR A 140 -12.72 -7.47 -16.58
C THR A 140 -11.52 -6.81 -15.91
N THR A 141 -10.40 -7.52 -15.78
CA THR A 141 -9.17 -6.93 -15.23
C THR A 141 -8.58 -5.90 -16.19
N VAL A 142 -8.32 -4.69 -15.68
CA VAL A 142 -7.68 -3.59 -16.39
C VAL A 142 -6.17 -3.65 -16.14
N GLU A 143 -5.40 -3.54 -17.22
CA GLU A 143 -3.93 -3.46 -17.14
C GLU A 143 -3.50 -2.17 -16.43
N GLN A 144 -2.55 -2.28 -15.50
CA GLN A 144 -2.02 -1.14 -14.75
C GLN A 144 -0.71 -0.67 -15.39
N LYS A 145 -0.77 0.35 -16.24
CA LYS A 145 0.40 0.95 -16.88
C LYS A 145 0.16 2.42 -17.22
N ALA A 146 1.25 3.13 -17.48
CA ALA A 146 1.22 4.50 -17.95
C ALA A 146 0.34 4.64 -19.21
N GLY A 147 -0.48 5.70 -19.23
CA GLY A 147 -1.40 5.99 -20.33
C GLY A 147 -2.76 5.27 -20.26
N VAL A 148 -2.99 4.40 -19.28
CA VAL A 148 -4.32 3.84 -19.03
C VAL A 148 -5.20 4.87 -18.33
N ILE A 149 -6.39 5.11 -18.88
CA ILE A 149 -7.39 6.00 -18.30
C ILE A 149 -8.26 5.18 -17.35
N PHE A 150 -8.21 5.51 -16.08
CA PHE A 150 -9.05 4.87 -15.07
C PHE A 150 -10.35 5.67 -14.87
N SER A 151 -11.49 4.98 -14.94
CA SER A 151 -12.82 5.58 -14.85
C SER A 151 -13.44 5.40 -13.46
N PRO A 152 -14.28 6.33 -12.96
CA PRO A 152 -14.93 6.24 -11.64
C PRO A 152 -15.84 5.03 -11.41
N ASP A 153 -16.22 4.31 -12.46
CA ASP A 153 -17.00 3.07 -12.38
C ASP A 153 -16.12 1.81 -12.23
N MET A 154 -14.79 1.96 -12.33
CA MET A 154 -13.83 0.91 -12.05
C MET A 154 -13.63 0.72 -10.54
N SER A 155 -13.31 -0.51 -10.12
CA SER A 155 -13.04 -0.87 -8.73
C SER A 155 -11.57 -1.27 -8.53
N VAL A 156 -11.03 -0.99 -7.34
CA VAL A 156 -9.67 -1.38 -6.92
C VAL A 156 -9.73 -2.45 -5.85
N GLU A 157 -9.37 -3.68 -6.21
CA GLU A 157 -9.39 -4.86 -5.36
C GLU A 157 -8.01 -5.16 -4.77
N VAL A 158 -7.94 -5.56 -3.49
CA VAL A 158 -6.68 -5.86 -2.79
C VAL A 158 -6.74 -7.25 -2.15
N SER A 159 -5.64 -8.02 -2.21
CA SER A 159 -5.56 -9.33 -1.56
C SER A 159 -5.57 -9.23 -0.03
N ILE A 160 -6.23 -10.18 0.64
CA ILE A 160 -6.20 -10.28 2.11
C ILE A 160 -4.82 -10.77 2.58
N GLU A 161 -4.27 -11.80 1.93
CA GLU A 161 -2.91 -12.29 2.22
C GLU A 161 -1.86 -11.43 1.52
N PRO A 162 -0.72 -11.15 2.18
CA PRO A 162 0.42 -10.53 1.52
C PRO A 162 0.97 -11.41 0.40
N LYS A 163 1.25 -10.81 -0.76
CA LYS A 163 1.86 -11.49 -1.91
C LYS A 163 3.32 -11.87 -1.67
N ASN A 164 4.00 -11.13 -0.80
CA ASN A 164 5.42 -11.32 -0.50
C ASN A 164 5.66 -12.20 0.73
N LYS A 165 4.70 -13.02 1.17
CA LYS A 165 4.80 -13.82 2.43
C LYS A 165 6.04 -14.72 2.53
N ASP A 166 6.60 -15.12 1.39
CA ASP A 166 7.78 -15.98 1.31
C ASP A 166 9.11 -15.21 1.40
N VAL A 167 9.09 -13.88 1.36
CA VAL A 167 10.30 -13.04 1.53
C VAL A 167 10.77 -13.13 3.00
N PRO A 168 12.03 -13.55 3.26
CA PRO A 168 12.50 -13.74 4.62
C PRO A 168 12.81 -12.40 5.32
N GLY A 169 12.40 -12.28 6.57
CA GLY A 169 12.77 -11.14 7.43
C GLY A 169 11.75 -10.89 8.54
N PRO A 170 12.12 -10.14 9.59
CA PRO A 170 11.18 -9.72 10.61
C PRO A 170 10.04 -8.88 10.00
N ARG A 171 8.81 -9.32 10.24
CA ARG A 171 7.57 -8.60 9.96
C ARG A 171 6.96 -8.18 11.29
N ARG A 172 6.45 -6.95 11.37
CA ARG A 172 5.72 -6.45 12.54
C ARG A 172 4.61 -5.55 12.05
N ASP A 173 3.41 -5.75 12.57
CA ASP A 173 2.28 -4.87 12.30
C ASP A 173 1.64 -4.35 13.59
N PHE A 174 2.18 -4.72 14.76
CA PHE A 174 1.67 -4.37 16.09
C PHE A 174 0.17 -4.66 16.25
N GLY A 175 -0.33 -5.70 15.57
CA GLY A 175 -1.77 -5.97 15.53
C GLY A 175 -2.56 -4.86 14.81
N GLY A 176 -1.96 -4.18 13.84
CA GLY A 176 -2.58 -3.02 13.19
C GLY A 176 -2.68 -1.76 14.07
N VAL A 177 -2.06 -1.76 15.26
CA VAL A 177 -2.05 -0.61 16.17
C VAL A 177 -0.85 0.29 15.86
N PRO A 178 -1.05 1.58 15.56
CA PRO A 178 0.06 2.53 15.46
C PRO A 178 0.79 2.65 16.80
N LEU A 179 2.12 2.74 16.77
CA LEU A 179 2.87 3.17 17.95
C LEU A 179 2.84 4.71 17.99
N GLU A 180 2.36 5.27 19.10
CA GLU A 180 2.32 6.71 19.37
C GLU A 180 3.71 7.32 19.57
#